data_AF-A0A7W0M1Z8-F1
#
_entry.id   AF-A0A7W0M1Z8-F1
#
_cell.length_a   1.000
_cell.length_b   1.000
_cell.length_c   1.000
_cell.angle_alpha   90.00
_cell.angle_beta   90.00
_cell.angle_gamma   90.00
#
_symmetry.space_group_name_H-M   'P 1'
#
loop_
_entity.id
_entity.type
_entity.pdbx_description
1 polymer ?
#
loop_
_entity_poly.entity_id
_entity_poly.type
_entity_poly.pdbx_seq_one_letter_code
_entity_poly.pdbx_strand_id
1 'polypeptide(L)'
;MITAMGLALGIDYSLFVLSRYREQRLKGQEKLEAIVATGGTASNAVLFSGSSFVVALLGLLLVPDTILRSLALGAIIVGLITMVAALTLLPAMLSLLGDRVDALRLPFFGRQRAAESRLWTRAVGAVVRRPGAALAAGVLILVAAAVPVLDLRTGTAGVSSLPDGTFSKAGFLASSAASPATPAPTRLGWWSPAT
;
A
#
# COMPACT_ATOMS: atom_id res chain seq x y z
N MET A 1 7.26 8.18 -2.58
CA MET A 1 6.55 7.21 -1.73
C MET A 1 5.14 7.66 -1.40
N ILE A 2 4.96 8.85 -0.79
CA ILE A 2 3.64 9.38 -0.38
C ILE A 2 2.64 9.43 -1.56
N THR A 3 3.09 9.89 -2.73
CA THR A 3 2.27 9.93 -3.96
C THR A 3 1.82 8.54 -4.41
N ALA A 4 2.73 7.57 -4.45
CA ALA A 4 2.42 6.19 -4.80
C ALA A 4 1.42 5.57 -3.82
N MET A 5 1.58 5.83 -2.52
CA MET A 5 0.65 5.36 -1.49
C MET A 5 -0.74 5.97 -1.67
N GLY A 6 -0.82 7.29 -1.88
CA GLY A 6 -2.09 7.98 -2.11
C GLY A 6 -2.81 7.51 -3.37
N LEU A 7 -2.05 7.28 -4.45
CA LEU A 7 -2.59 6.73 -5.69
C LEU A 7 -3.14 5.31 -5.47
N ALA A 8 -2.36 4.42 -4.84
CA ALA A 8 -2.77 3.05 -4.58
C ALA A 8 -4.05 2.99 -3.72
N LEU A 9 -4.04 3.66 -2.56
CA LEU A 9 -5.20 3.72 -1.67
C LEU A 9 -6.41 4.36 -2.35
N GLY A 10 -6.19 5.41 -3.15
CA GLY A 10 -7.26 6.14 -3.82
C GLY A 10 -7.95 5.28 -4.87
N ILE A 11 -7.17 4.54 -5.65
CA ILE A 11 -7.69 3.59 -6.63
C ILE A 11 -8.44 2.48 -5.91
N ASP A 12 -7.86 1.85 -4.89
CA ASP A 12 -8.47 0.71 -4.20
C ASP A 12 -9.80 1.08 -3.55
N TYR A 13 -9.85 2.19 -2.81
CA TYR A 13 -11.10 2.65 -2.19
C TYR A 13 -12.13 3.08 -3.22
N SER A 14 -11.71 3.76 -4.29
CA SER A 14 -12.65 4.17 -5.35
C SER A 14 -13.23 2.97 -6.09
N LEU A 15 -12.40 2.00 -6.45
CA LEU A 15 -12.84 0.78 -7.13
C LEU A 15 -13.74 -0.07 -6.23
N PHE A 16 -13.43 -0.18 -4.94
CA PHE A 16 -14.26 -0.93 -4.01
C PHE A 16 -15.66 -0.33 -3.86
N VAL A 17 -15.76 0.97 -3.59
CA VAL A 17 -17.05 1.66 -3.46
C VAL A 17 -17.81 1.65 -4.79
N LEU A 18 -17.14 1.92 -5.92
CA LEU A 18 -17.75 1.88 -7.24
C LEU A 18 -18.26 0.47 -7.59
N SER A 19 -17.49 -0.58 -7.27
CA SER A 19 -17.88 -1.97 -7.50
C SER A 19 -19.17 -2.30 -6.76
N ARG A 20 -19.28 -1.88 -5.48
CA ARG A 20 -20.48 -2.06 -4.67
C ARG A 20 -21.67 -1.25 -5.18
N TYR A 21 -21.45 0.01 -5.57
CA TYR A 21 -22.49 0.82 -6.22
C TYR A 21 -23.02 0.16 -7.49
N ARG A 22 -22.14 -0.36 -8.33
CA ARG A 22 -22.54 -1.08 -9.56
C ARG A 22 -23.28 -2.37 -9.26
N GLU A 23 -22.90 -3.10 -8.22
CA GLU A 23 -23.63 -4.28 -7.75
C GLU A 23 -25.08 -3.92 -7.36
N GLN A 24 -25.27 -2.80 -6.66
CA GLN A 24 -26.60 -2.31 -6.29
C GLN A 24 -27.41 -1.84 -7.50
N ARG A 25 -26.80 -1.12 -8.45
CA ARG A 25 -27.45 -0.75 -9.72
C ARG A 25 -27.85 -1.97 -10.56
N LEU A 26 -27.05 -3.03 -10.56
CA LEU A 26 -27.39 -4.29 -11.24
C LEU A 26 -28.57 -5.02 -10.60
N LYS A 27 -28.83 -4.81 -9.31
CA LYS A 27 -30.03 -5.30 -8.60
C LYS A 27 -31.28 -4.47 -8.92
N GLY A 28 -31.17 -3.43 -9.73
CA GLY A 28 -32.29 -2.58 -10.17
C GLY A 28 -32.60 -1.38 -9.28
N GLN A 29 -31.80 -1.12 -8.23
CA GLN A 29 -32.00 0.02 -7.34
C GLN A 29 -31.82 1.34 -8.06
N GLU A 30 -32.61 2.36 -7.71
CA GLU A 30 -32.47 3.72 -8.25
C GLU A 30 -31.13 4.35 -7.82
N LYS A 31 -30.70 5.43 -8.49
CA LYS A 31 -29.35 6.00 -8.31
C LYS A 31 -29.08 6.42 -6.87
N LEU A 32 -30.00 7.18 -6.27
CA LEU A 32 -29.86 7.64 -4.88
C LEU A 32 -29.96 6.48 -3.89
N GLU A 33 -30.88 5.55 -4.13
CA GLU A 33 -31.05 4.34 -3.31
C GLU A 33 -29.78 3.48 -3.32
N ALA A 34 -29.17 3.28 -4.49
CA ALA A 34 -27.92 2.55 -4.63
C ALA A 34 -26.75 3.23 -3.91
N ILE A 35 -26.68 4.57 -3.91
CA ILE A 35 -25.67 5.32 -3.15
C ILE A 35 -25.87 5.10 -1.65
N VAL A 36 -27.10 5.21 -1.15
CA VAL A 36 -27.42 5.00 0.27
C VAL A 36 -27.13 3.57 0.70
N ALA A 37 -27.55 2.57 -0.08
CA ALA A 37 -27.31 1.17 0.19
C ALA A 37 -25.81 0.82 0.17
N THR A 38 -25.05 1.42 -0.76
CA THR A 38 -23.59 1.28 -0.80
C THR A 38 -22.94 1.92 0.43
N GLY A 39 -23.44 3.09 0.84
CA GLY A 39 -22.97 3.79 2.04
C GLY A 39 -23.10 2.95 3.31
N GLY A 40 -24.17 2.17 3.46
CA GLY A 40 -24.37 1.31 4.64
C GLY A 40 -23.35 0.16 4.76
N THR A 41 -22.73 -0.27 3.67
CA THR A 41 -21.85 -1.46 3.65
C THR A 41 -20.41 -1.12 3.29
N ALA A 42 -20.20 -0.50 2.13
CA ALA A 42 -18.88 -0.21 1.60
C ALA A 42 -18.14 0.85 2.43
N SER A 43 -18.84 1.90 2.87
CA SER A 43 -18.22 2.97 3.66
C SER A 43 -17.67 2.46 4.99
N ASN A 44 -18.41 1.58 5.67
CA ASN A 44 -17.96 0.96 6.92
C ASN A 44 -16.71 0.08 6.70
N ALA A 45 -16.66 -0.68 5.61
CA ALA A 45 -15.48 -1.47 5.26
C ALA A 45 -14.26 -0.59 4.94
N VAL A 46 -14.44 0.52 4.21
CA VAL A 46 -13.37 1.49 3.93
C VAL A 46 -12.86 2.15 5.20
N LEU A 47 -13.76 2.57 6.11
CA LEU A 47 -13.40 3.15 7.40
C LEU A 47 -12.61 2.17 8.28
N PHE A 48 -13.05 0.91 8.34
CA PHE A 48 -12.36 -0.12 9.13
C PHE A 48 -10.97 -0.45 8.55
N SER A 49 -10.86 -0.59 7.24
CA SER A 49 -9.58 -0.82 6.57
C SER A 49 -8.63 0.37 6.72
N GLY A 50 -9.13 1.59 6.51
CA GLY A 50 -8.34 2.82 6.62
C GLY A 50 -7.88 3.12 8.04
N SER A 51 -8.74 2.90 9.04
CA SER A 51 -8.36 3.04 10.45
C SER A 51 -7.29 2.04 10.86
N SER A 52 -7.42 0.77 10.44
CA SER A 52 -6.40 -0.25 10.68
C SER A 52 -5.03 0.14 10.11
N PHE A 53 -5.01 0.70 8.90
CA PHE A 53 -3.80 1.23 8.27
C PHE A 53 -3.18 2.40 9.07
N VAL A 54 -4.00 3.34 9.53
CA VAL A 54 -3.53 4.46 10.37
C VAL A 54 -2.93 3.93 11.67
N VAL A 55 -3.60 3.00 12.35
CA VAL A 55 -3.12 2.39 13.60
C VAL A 55 -1.78 1.68 13.38
N ALA A 56 -1.62 0.94 12.27
CA ALA A 56 -0.35 0.29 11.94
C ALA A 56 0.79 1.30 11.77
N LEU A 57 0.53 2.43 11.11
CA LEU A 57 1.53 3.48 10.92
C LEU A 57 1.83 4.28 12.18
N LEU A 58 0.90 4.39 13.12
CA LEU A 58 1.18 4.97 14.43
C LEU A 58 2.29 4.19 15.16
N GLY A 59 2.38 2.88 14.96
CA GLY A 59 3.48 2.08 15.50
C GLY A 59 4.86 2.52 14.99
N LEU A 60 4.95 3.02 13.75
CA LEU A 60 6.20 3.50 13.16
C LEU A 60 6.70 4.80 13.84
N LEU A 61 5.81 5.59 14.45
CA LEU A 61 6.19 6.81 15.18
C LEU A 61 7.01 6.52 16.44
N LEU A 62 6.90 5.30 16.98
CA LEU A 62 7.67 4.88 18.17
C LEU A 62 9.17 4.75 17.87
N VAL A 63 9.54 4.55 16.60
CA VAL A 63 10.96 4.43 16.22
C VAL A 63 11.66 5.79 16.37
N PRO A 64 12.81 5.87 17.05
CA PRO A 64 13.55 7.12 17.27
C PRO A 64 14.37 7.53 16.04
N ASP A 65 13.75 7.51 14.86
CA ASP A 65 14.36 7.92 13.59
C ASP A 65 13.47 8.96 12.89
N THR A 66 14.06 10.11 12.55
CA THR A 66 13.31 11.24 11.98
C THR A 66 12.76 10.94 10.58
N ILE A 67 13.48 10.15 9.77
CA ILE A 67 13.06 9.80 8.41
C ILE A 67 11.83 8.90 8.50
N LEU A 68 11.88 7.84 9.31
CA LEU A 68 10.76 6.93 9.51
C LEU A 68 9.52 7.64 10.07
N ARG A 69 9.69 8.57 11.03
CA ARG A 69 8.59 9.38 11.55
C ARG A 69 7.97 10.28 10.47
N SER A 70 8.79 10.94 9.65
CA SER A 70 8.30 11.80 8.57
C SER A 70 7.51 11.01 7.51
N LEU A 71 7.97 9.80 7.18
CA LEU A 71 7.28 8.89 6.27
C LEU A 71 5.95 8.40 6.86
N ALA A 72 5.94 8.04 8.15
CA ALA A 72 4.73 7.63 8.86
C ALA A 72 3.66 8.74 8.83
N LEU A 73 4.04 9.97 9.21
CA LEU A 73 3.14 11.12 9.21
C LEU A 73 2.58 11.41 7.81
N GLY A 74 3.46 11.46 6.79
CA GLY A 74 3.04 11.69 5.41
C GLY A 74 2.07 10.62 4.90
N ALA A 75 2.31 9.36 5.24
CA ALA A 75 1.45 8.25 4.88
C ALA A 75 0.09 8.28 5.59
N ILE A 76 0.06 8.61 6.89
CA ILE A 76 -1.17 8.76 7.67
C ILE A 76 -2.04 9.88 7.08
N ILE A 77 -1.44 11.06 6.84
CA ILE A 77 -2.18 12.21 6.32
C ILE A 77 -2.81 11.88 4.97
N VAL A 78 -2.04 11.32 4.04
CA VAL A 78 -2.57 10.95 2.73
C VAL A 78 -3.62 9.86 2.83
N GLY A 79 -3.41 8.83 3.65
CA GLY A 79 -4.41 7.78 3.85
C GLY A 79 -5.74 8.32 4.37
N LEU A 80 -5.71 9.25 5.33
CA LEU A 80 -6.90 9.93 5.86
C LEU A 80 -7.60 10.78 4.80
N ILE A 81 -6.85 11.60 4.06
CA ILE A 81 -7.41 12.43 2.98
C ILE A 81 -8.08 11.54 1.92
N THR A 82 -7.41 10.47 1.51
CA THR A 82 -7.95 9.53 0.52
C THR A 82 -9.20 8.81 1.04
N MET A 83 -9.23 8.44 2.32
CA MET A 83 -10.42 7.85 2.94
C MET A 83 -11.59 8.84 2.95
N VAL A 84 -11.36 10.08 3.37
CA VAL A 84 -12.39 11.14 3.35
C VAL A 84 -12.88 11.38 1.92
N ALA A 85 -11.98 11.48 0.94
CA ALA A 85 -12.35 11.66 -0.46
C ALA A 85 -13.18 10.49 -1.01
N ALA A 86 -12.83 9.25 -0.70
CA ALA A 86 -13.60 8.07 -1.12
C ALA A 86 -15.01 8.03 -0.52
N LEU A 87 -15.18 8.57 0.70
CA LEU A 87 -16.46 8.57 1.40
C LEU A 87 -17.35 9.77 1.07
N THR A 88 -16.77 10.86 0.55
CA THR A 88 -17.49 12.12 0.32
C THR A 88 -17.50 12.51 -1.16
N LEU A 89 -16.32 12.67 -1.75
CA LEU A 89 -16.17 13.09 -3.14
C LEU A 89 -16.69 12.05 -4.11
N LEU A 90 -16.38 10.77 -3.89
CA LEU A 90 -16.83 9.71 -4.78
C LEU A 90 -18.35 9.56 -4.87
N PRO A 91 -19.12 9.45 -3.76
CA PRO A 91 -20.57 9.40 -3.86
C PRO A 91 -21.17 10.69 -4.43
N ALA A 92 -20.56 11.86 -4.20
CA ALA A 92 -20.96 13.10 -4.86
C ALA A 92 -20.72 13.06 -6.37
N MET A 93 -19.58 12.51 -6.82
CA MET A 93 -19.32 12.30 -8.24
C MET A 93 -20.29 11.30 -8.87
N LEU A 94 -20.61 10.20 -8.17
CA LEU A 94 -21.62 9.24 -8.62
C LEU A 94 -23.01 9.87 -8.68
N SER A 95 -23.35 10.74 -7.74
CA SER A 95 -24.62 11.48 -7.71
C SER A 95 -24.71 12.52 -8.82
N LEU A 96 -23.60 13.02 -9.36
CA LEU A 96 -23.58 13.88 -10.55
C LEU A 96 -23.60 13.07 -11.85
N LEU A 97 -22.78 12.02 -11.94
CA LEU A 97 -22.56 11.27 -13.17
C LEU A 97 -23.69 10.28 -13.49
N GLY A 98 -24.34 9.72 -12.46
CA GLY A 98 -25.48 8.81 -12.61
C GLY A 98 -25.21 7.62 -13.52
N ASP A 99 -26.06 7.42 -14.52
CA ASP A 99 -25.95 6.29 -15.46
C ASP A 99 -24.81 6.43 -16.47
N ARG A 100 -24.21 7.62 -16.57
CA ARG A 100 -23.08 7.86 -17.47
C ARG A 100 -21.81 7.14 -17.03
N VAL A 101 -21.75 6.67 -15.77
CA VAL A 101 -20.65 5.84 -15.25
C VAL A 101 -20.44 4.59 -16.13
N ASP A 102 -21.51 4.03 -16.68
CA ASP A 102 -21.49 2.82 -17.50
C ASP A 102 -21.82 3.09 -18.98
N ALA A 103 -21.78 4.36 -19.43
CA ALA A 103 -22.12 4.73 -20.80
C ALA A 103 -21.05 4.29 -21.81
N LEU A 104 -19.77 4.27 -21.42
CA LEU A 104 -18.67 3.92 -22.32
C LEU A 104 -18.27 2.45 -22.13
N ARG A 105 -19.10 1.54 -22.65
CA ARG A 105 -18.84 0.09 -22.58
C ARG A 105 -17.89 -0.35 -23.69
N LEU A 106 -16.72 -0.87 -23.33
CA LEU A 106 -15.79 -1.47 -24.28
C LEU A 106 -16.29 -2.86 -24.72
N PRO A 107 -16.48 -3.10 -26.04
CA PRO A 107 -17.10 -4.32 -26.56
C PRO A 107 -16.33 -5.62 -26.24
N PHE A 108 -15.01 -5.53 -26.04
CA PHE A 108 -14.15 -6.69 -25.75
C PHE A 108 -14.01 -7.03 -24.25
N PHE A 109 -14.24 -6.08 -23.34
CA PHE A 109 -14.05 -6.28 -21.90
C PHE A 109 -15.35 -6.56 -21.12
N GLY A 110 -16.52 -6.39 -21.76
CA GLY A 110 -17.82 -6.50 -21.10
C GLY A 110 -18.36 -7.92 -20.88
N ARG A 111 -17.79 -8.95 -21.52
CA ARG A 111 -18.41 -10.29 -21.62
C ARG A 111 -17.92 -11.31 -20.59
N GLN A 112 -16.89 -11.00 -19.79
CA GLN A 112 -16.31 -11.94 -18.81
C GLN A 112 -16.91 -11.86 -17.40
N ARG A 113 -17.91 -11.01 -17.15
CA ARG A 113 -18.37 -10.69 -15.80
C ARG A 113 -19.18 -11.77 -15.06
N ALA A 114 -19.49 -12.90 -15.70
CA ALA A 114 -20.34 -13.95 -15.13
C ALA A 114 -19.75 -15.36 -15.15
N ALA A 115 -18.63 -15.59 -15.84
CA ALA A 115 -17.92 -16.86 -15.75
C ALA A 115 -16.87 -16.72 -14.65
N GLU A 116 -17.27 -16.96 -13.41
CA GLU A 116 -16.33 -17.21 -12.31
C GLU A 116 -15.26 -18.17 -12.86
N SER A 117 -13.99 -17.74 -12.83
CA SER A 117 -12.97 -18.49 -13.55
C SER A 117 -12.96 -19.92 -13.00
N ARG A 118 -13.14 -20.93 -13.86
CA ARG A 118 -13.21 -22.34 -13.41
C ARG A 118 -11.98 -22.75 -12.57
N LEU A 119 -10.87 -22.05 -12.79
CA LEU A 119 -9.64 -22.16 -12.02
C LEU A 119 -9.81 -21.65 -10.59
N TRP A 120 -10.44 -20.49 -10.40
CA TRP A 120 -10.75 -19.93 -9.08
C TRP A 120 -11.67 -20.84 -8.28
N THR A 121 -12.79 -21.28 -8.87
CA THR A 121 -13.74 -22.17 -8.18
C THR A 121 -13.08 -23.49 -7.79
N ARG A 122 -12.18 -24.04 -8.63
CA ARG A 122 -11.39 -25.23 -8.29
C ARG A 122 -10.37 -24.98 -7.19
N ALA A 123 -9.67 -23.84 -7.22
CA ALA A 123 -8.68 -23.49 -6.21
C ALA A 123 -9.34 -23.31 -4.83
N VAL A 124 -10.44 -22.55 -4.76
CA VAL A 124 -11.24 -22.38 -3.54
C VAL A 124 -11.76 -23.74 -3.07
N GLY A 125 -12.32 -24.55 -3.97
CA GLY A 125 -12.79 -25.90 -3.64
C GLY A 125 -11.68 -26.81 -3.08
N ALA A 126 -10.46 -26.73 -3.62
CA ALA A 126 -9.32 -27.50 -3.12
C ALA A 126 -8.91 -27.08 -1.70
N VAL A 127 -8.87 -25.77 -1.43
CA VAL A 127 -8.54 -25.20 -0.11
C VAL A 127 -9.59 -25.60 0.93
N VAL A 128 -10.88 -25.47 0.59
CA VAL A 128 -11.99 -25.80 1.50
C VAL A 128 -12.07 -27.31 1.78
N ARG A 129 -11.71 -28.18 0.82
CA ARG A 129 -11.71 -29.63 1.02
C ARG A 129 -10.63 -30.12 1.99
N ARG A 130 -9.52 -29.38 2.14
CA ARG A 130 -8.41 -29.73 3.05
C ARG A 130 -7.82 -28.48 3.71
N PRO A 131 -8.54 -27.83 4.65
CA PRO A 131 -8.11 -26.57 5.25
C PRO A 131 -6.80 -26.71 6.02
N GLY A 132 -6.57 -27.82 6.72
CA GLY A 132 -5.32 -28.06 7.45
C GLY A 132 -4.10 -28.20 6.55
N ALA A 133 -4.24 -28.91 5.41
CA ALA A 133 -3.15 -29.02 4.43
C ALA A 133 -2.88 -27.68 3.73
N ALA A 134 -3.93 -26.92 3.41
CA ALA A 134 -3.80 -25.59 2.84
C ALA A 134 -3.11 -24.61 3.80
N LEU A 135 -3.46 -24.66 5.08
CA LEU A 135 -2.81 -23.87 6.13
C LEU A 135 -1.34 -24.27 6.28
N ALA A 136 -1.05 -25.56 6.38
CA ALA A 136 0.32 -26.05 6.49
C ALA A 136 1.18 -25.64 5.29
N ALA A 137 0.65 -25.78 4.07
CA ALA A 137 1.32 -25.34 2.85
C ALA A 137 1.55 -23.82 2.83
N GLY A 138 0.54 -23.02 3.18
CA GLY A 138 0.65 -21.57 3.24
C GLY A 138 1.68 -21.10 4.26
N VAL A 139 1.65 -21.66 5.47
CA VAL A 139 2.63 -21.36 6.53
C VAL A 139 4.03 -21.77 6.08
N LEU A 140 4.19 -22.96 5.52
CA LEU A 140 5.49 -23.44 5.03
C LEU A 140 6.07 -22.49 3.97
N ILE A 141 5.24 -22.04 3.02
CA ILE A 141 5.65 -21.07 1.99
C ILE A 141 6.05 -19.74 2.62
N LEU A 142 5.26 -19.20 3.56
CA LEU A 142 5.56 -17.93 4.22
C LEU A 142 6.85 -18.01 5.05
N VAL A 143 7.06 -19.10 5.78
CA VAL A 143 8.29 -19.32 6.56
C VAL A 143 9.49 -19.45 5.63
N ALA A 144 9.38 -20.23 4.54
CA ALA A 144 10.44 -20.36 3.55
C ALA A 144 10.79 -19.00 2.91
N ALA A 145 9.78 -18.17 2.59
CA ALA A 145 9.98 -16.82 2.07
C ALA A 145 10.59 -15.85 3.09
N ALA A 146 10.46 -16.12 4.40
CA ALA A 146 11.07 -15.34 5.46
C ALA A 146 12.53 -15.71 5.75
N VAL A 147 13.03 -16.85 5.26
CA VAL A 147 14.42 -17.31 5.47
C VAL A 147 15.47 -16.23 5.12
N PRO A 148 15.39 -15.48 4.00
CA PRO A 148 16.38 -14.46 3.65
C PRO A 148 16.48 -13.30 4.67
N VAL A 149 15.46 -13.10 5.52
CA VAL A 149 15.49 -12.08 6.56
C VAL A 149 16.55 -12.40 7.62
N LEU A 150 16.91 -13.68 7.79
CA LEU A 150 17.93 -14.09 8.75
C LEU A 150 19.36 -13.73 8.31
N ASP A 151 19.58 -13.49 7.01
CA ASP A 151 20.88 -13.07 6.45
C ASP A 151 20.94 -11.55 6.17
N LEU A 152 19.97 -10.80 6.69
CA LEU A 152 19.83 -9.38 6.38
C LEU A 152 20.93 -8.56 7.05
N ARG A 153 21.88 -8.07 6.25
CA ARG A 153 22.96 -7.18 6.71
C ARG A 153 22.50 -5.73 6.67
N THR A 154 22.34 -5.11 7.83
CA THR A 154 22.01 -3.68 7.93
C THR A 154 23.23 -2.85 7.56
N GLY A 155 23.11 -2.02 6.52
CA GLY A 155 24.13 -1.07 6.09
C GLY A 155 23.61 0.36 6.12
N THR A 156 24.51 1.34 6.11
CA THR A 156 24.16 2.76 5.99
C THR A 156 23.97 3.12 4.52
N ALA A 157 23.07 4.06 4.23
CA ALA A 157 22.92 4.60 2.89
C ALA A 157 24.20 5.35 2.50
N GLY A 158 25.01 4.74 1.63
CA GLY A 158 26.28 5.28 1.16
C GLY A 158 26.42 5.14 -0.35
N VAL A 159 27.63 5.35 -0.89
CA VAL A 159 27.88 5.32 -2.34
C VAL A 159 27.58 3.97 -3.00
N SER A 160 27.51 2.90 -2.21
CA SER A 160 27.06 1.57 -2.61
C SER A 160 25.57 1.49 -3.00
N SER A 161 24.71 2.43 -2.56
CA SER A 161 23.28 2.46 -2.93
C SER A 161 23.00 3.10 -4.28
N LEU A 162 23.99 3.80 -4.87
CA LEU A 162 23.87 4.36 -6.20
C LEU A 162 24.10 3.31 -7.30
N PRO A 163 23.38 3.38 -8.43
CA PRO A 163 23.63 2.53 -9.58
C PRO A 163 25.07 2.66 -10.08
N ASP A 164 25.66 1.54 -10.50
CA ASP A 164 27.08 1.45 -10.90
C ASP A 164 27.45 2.36 -12.08
N GLY A 165 26.49 2.75 -12.92
CA GLY A 165 26.70 3.66 -14.04
C GLY A 165 26.70 5.16 -13.70
N THR A 166 26.56 5.54 -12.43
CA THR A 166 26.42 6.96 -12.05
C THR A 166 27.78 7.65 -11.97
N PHE A 167 27.99 8.75 -12.72
CA PHE A 167 29.26 9.50 -12.74
C PHE A 167 29.70 9.99 -11.35
N SER A 168 28.74 10.33 -10.48
CA SER A 168 28.99 10.71 -9.09
C SER A 168 29.56 9.57 -8.24
N LYS A 169 29.15 8.31 -8.50
CA LYS A 169 29.71 7.12 -7.85
C LYS A 169 31.13 6.86 -8.34
N ALA A 170 31.35 6.93 -9.66
CA ALA A 170 32.66 6.76 -10.25
C ALA A 170 33.68 7.81 -9.77
N GLY A 171 33.27 9.09 -9.70
CA GLY A 171 34.10 10.18 -9.19
C GLY A 171 34.46 10.03 -7.71
N PHE A 172 33.51 9.59 -6.87
CA PHE A 172 33.76 9.30 -5.45
C PHE A 172 34.70 8.10 -5.25
N LEU A 173 34.53 7.04 -6.04
CA LEU A 173 35.42 5.87 -5.99
C LEU A 173 36.84 6.23 -6.48
N ALA A 174 36.97 7.08 -7.49
CA ALA A 174 38.27 7.56 -7.97
C ALA A 174 38.98 8.47 -6.95
N SER A 175 38.26 9.38 -6.27
CA SER A 175 38.85 10.25 -5.26
C SER A 175 39.23 9.50 -3.97
N SER A 176 38.43 8.51 -3.56
CA SER A 176 38.74 7.64 -2.42
C SER A 176 39.88 6.66 -2.71
N ALA A 177 40.06 6.21 -3.95
CA ALA A 177 41.24 5.43 -4.35
C ALA A 177 42.53 6.27 -4.35
N ALA A 178 42.44 7.55 -4.66
CA ALA A 178 43.59 8.47 -4.70
C ALA A 178 44.04 8.97 -3.31
N SER A 179 43.18 8.89 -2.29
CA SER A 179 43.49 9.31 -0.91
C SER A 179 43.32 8.12 0.05
N PRO A 180 44.40 7.45 0.51
CA PRO A 180 44.28 6.33 1.44
C PRO A 180 43.59 6.81 2.72
N ALA A 181 42.51 6.12 3.10
CA ALA A 181 41.60 6.57 4.14
C ALA A 181 42.33 6.90 5.46
N THR A 182 42.31 8.18 5.85
CA THR A 182 42.56 8.55 7.24
C THR A 182 41.42 7.95 8.06
N PRO A 183 41.69 7.08 9.06
CA PRO A 183 40.64 6.54 9.90
C PRO A 183 39.85 7.71 10.51
N ALA A 184 38.51 7.60 10.48
CA ALA A 184 37.65 8.64 11.02
C ALA A 184 38.08 8.92 12.46
N PRO A 185 38.49 10.16 12.80
CA PRO A 185 39.01 10.46 14.13
C PRO A 185 37.91 10.18 15.14
N THR A 186 38.14 9.20 16.02
CA THR A 186 37.27 8.94 17.16
C THR A 186 37.35 10.18 18.05
N ARG A 187 36.37 11.09 17.94
CA ARG A 187 36.29 12.25 18.82
C ARG A 187 35.98 11.73 20.23
N LEU A 188 37.00 11.61 21.08
CA LEU A 188 36.80 11.54 22.51
C LEU A 188 36.22 12.88 22.96
N GLY A 189 34.90 12.91 23.15
CA GLY A 189 34.22 14.05 23.75
C GLY A 189 34.54 14.10 25.23
N TRP A 190 35.61 14.80 25.61
CA TRP A 190 35.86 15.13 27.01
C TRP A 190 34.79 16.17 27.42
N TRP A 191 33.78 15.71 28.16
CA TRP A 191 32.78 16.59 28.76
C TRP A 191 33.49 17.42 29.85
N SER A 192 33.54 18.74 29.67
CA SER A 192 33.97 19.68 30.70
C SER A 192 32.73 20.41 31.22
N PRO A 193 32.37 20.26 32.51
CA PRO A 193 31.30 21.05 33.09
C PRO A 193 31.77 22.50 33.15
N ALA A 194 31.13 23.39 32.38
CA ALA A 194 31.23 24.81 32.62
C ALA A 194 30.55 25.10 33.97
N THR A 195 31.32 25.71 34.87
CA THR A 195 30.87 26.32 36.14
C THR A 195 29.81 27.38 35.90
#